data_AF-A0A154NY41-F1
#
_entry.id   AF-A0A154NY41-F1
#
_cell.length_a   1.000
_cell.length_b   1.000
_cell.length_c   1.000
_cell.angle_alpha   90.00
_cell.angle_beta   90.00
_cell.angle_gamma   90.00
#
_symmetry.space_group_name_H-M   'P 1'
#
loop_
_entity.id
_entity.type
_entity.pdbx_description
1 polymer ?
#
loop_
_entity_poly.entity_id
_entity_poly.type
_entity_poly.pdbx_seq_one_letter_code
_entity_poly.pdbx_strand_id
1 'polypeptide(L)'
;MTTGWVIHLLTISILLFVLCVQSFQSLEVIYAINSGGEAHTDSYGIRYAKDPLMGKVGTASDYGKQLIIGRINAIDQILYQTERYHHSTFGYDIPISEDGEYVIILKFCEVYFNSPNMKVFDVVLNGDHTVVTDLDIFERVGRGIAHDEYIPFKVQGGKLIYNDEESDILAGKIRVEFIKGYRDNPKINAIAVIKGNIEDIPQLGPIPQEPEEYQNIQEDEEESTVRSRHTSGPRTPDPYSIDDSSMDFMKKYGYLEHGTADSDALYKESAITDAIKNVQKFGNIPVTGKLDNATLELMASPRCGVTDVLRKTEDQQRKKRYIISSEGWRKQDITYYVAIWLPTLGAQPVVDEIKRSSTTWSLYSKLNFKPTDTPNANIIVASGRGQLKECLKLNKVSQEYRTF
;
A
#
# COMPACT_ATOMS: atom_id res chain seq x y z
N MET A 1 -41.62 -29.48 -58.14
CA MET A 1 -41.37 -28.23 -57.39
C MET A 1 -40.99 -28.44 -55.91
N THR A 2 -40.92 -29.67 -55.40
CA THR A 2 -40.69 -29.94 -53.97
C THR A 2 -39.26 -30.35 -53.61
N THR A 3 -38.40 -30.69 -54.59
CA THR A 3 -37.04 -31.19 -54.34
C THR A 3 -36.00 -30.09 -54.13
N GLY A 4 -36.16 -28.92 -54.77
CA GLY A 4 -35.23 -27.80 -54.63
C GLY A 4 -35.28 -27.12 -53.25
N TRP A 5 -36.47 -27.06 -52.63
CA TRP A 5 -36.66 -26.44 -51.32
C TRP A 5 -36.03 -27.24 -50.18
N VAL A 6 -36.04 -28.58 -50.28
CA VAL A 6 -35.43 -29.48 -49.28
C VAL A 6 -33.90 -29.39 -49.31
N ILE A 7 -33.31 -29.26 -50.50
CA ILE A 7 -31.86 -29.12 -50.66
C ILE A 7 -31.39 -27.75 -50.11
N HIS A 8 -32.13 -26.67 -50.39
CA HIS A 8 -31.80 -25.35 -49.84
C HIS A 8 -31.92 -25.28 -48.32
N LEU A 9 -32.96 -25.89 -47.72
CA LEU A 9 -33.10 -25.98 -46.27
C LEU A 9 -32.00 -26.83 -45.60
N LEU A 10 -31.58 -27.93 -46.23
CA LEU A 10 -30.44 -28.73 -45.76
C LEU A 10 -29.12 -27.96 -45.86
N THR A 11 -28.87 -27.23 -46.95
CA THR A 11 -27.65 -26.42 -47.08
C THR A 11 -27.61 -25.25 -46.11
N ILE A 12 -28.75 -24.60 -45.84
CA ILE A 12 -28.85 -23.52 -44.85
C ILE A 12 -28.67 -24.07 -43.44
N SER A 13 -29.22 -25.26 -43.13
CA SER A 13 -29.03 -25.93 -41.84
C SER A 13 -27.59 -26.38 -41.62
N ILE A 14 -26.92 -26.91 -42.65
CA ILE A 14 -25.48 -27.26 -42.59
C ILE A 14 -24.62 -25.99 -42.48
N LEU A 15 -24.95 -24.91 -43.19
CA LEU A 15 -24.23 -23.63 -43.06
C LEU A 15 -24.46 -22.99 -41.69
N LEU A 16 -25.66 -23.06 -41.12
CA LEU A 16 -25.98 -22.63 -39.74
C LEU A 16 -25.32 -23.54 -38.71
N PHE A 17 -25.16 -24.83 -38.97
CA PHE A 17 -24.43 -25.75 -38.09
C PHE A 17 -22.92 -25.48 -38.16
N VAL A 18 -22.35 -25.22 -39.34
CA VAL A 18 -20.95 -24.82 -39.53
C VAL A 18 -20.68 -23.41 -38.97
N LEU A 19 -21.65 -22.49 -39.01
CA LEU A 19 -21.58 -21.18 -38.33
C LEU A 19 -21.85 -21.27 -36.82
N CYS A 20 -22.50 -22.34 -36.33
CA CYS A 20 -22.71 -22.60 -34.91
C CYS A 20 -21.51 -23.35 -34.28
N VAL A 21 -20.69 -24.02 -35.08
CA VAL A 21 -19.32 -24.39 -34.70
C VAL A 21 -18.40 -23.18 -34.94
N GLN A 22 -18.76 -22.01 -34.41
CA GLN A 22 -17.71 -21.14 -33.91
C GLN A 22 -17.17 -21.85 -32.68
N SER A 23 -15.98 -22.40 -32.84
CA SER A 23 -15.23 -23.07 -31.80
C SER A 23 -15.28 -22.23 -30.53
N PHE A 24 -16.01 -22.70 -29.51
CA PHE A 24 -15.68 -22.29 -28.15
C PHE A 24 -14.28 -22.86 -27.90
N GLN A 25 -13.25 -22.11 -28.26
CA GLN A 25 -11.87 -22.44 -27.91
C GLN A 25 -11.79 -22.31 -26.39
N SER A 26 -11.99 -23.43 -25.70
CA SER A 26 -11.74 -23.53 -24.27
C SER A 26 -10.24 -23.36 -24.08
N LEU A 27 -9.83 -22.34 -23.34
CA LEU A 27 -8.43 -22.13 -22.97
C LEU A 27 -7.91 -23.38 -22.24
N GLU A 28 -6.77 -23.90 -22.68
CA GLU A 28 -6.12 -25.04 -22.02
C GLU A 28 -5.27 -24.53 -20.85
N VAL A 29 -5.91 -24.41 -19.69
CA VAL A 29 -5.27 -23.92 -18.46
C VAL A 29 -4.47 -25.06 -17.81
N ILE A 30 -3.15 -24.89 -17.75
CA ILE A 30 -2.22 -25.84 -17.14
C ILE A 30 -2.11 -25.61 -15.63
N TYR A 31 -2.08 -24.35 -15.24
CA TYR A 31 -1.87 -23.94 -13.86
C TYR A 31 -2.53 -22.59 -13.62
N ALA A 32 -3.23 -22.43 -12.50
CA ALA A 32 -3.76 -21.13 -12.09
C ALA A 32 -3.87 -21.06 -10.56
N ILE A 33 -3.38 -19.98 -9.96
CA ILE A 33 -3.42 -19.76 -8.51
C ILE A 33 -3.78 -18.31 -8.16
N ASN A 34 -4.58 -18.15 -7.11
CA ASN A 34 -4.82 -16.87 -6.47
C ASN A 34 -3.82 -16.70 -5.32
N SER A 35 -2.80 -15.86 -5.52
CA SER A 35 -1.72 -15.67 -4.56
C SER A 35 -2.20 -14.84 -3.38
N GLY A 36 -1.92 -15.32 -2.17
CA GLY A 36 -2.42 -14.74 -0.92
C GLY A 36 -3.91 -14.99 -0.65
N GLY A 37 -4.64 -15.62 -1.57
CA GLY A 37 -6.10 -15.79 -1.50
C GLY A 37 -6.58 -17.24 -1.50
N GLU A 38 -7.90 -17.37 -1.38
CA GLU A 38 -8.62 -18.64 -1.57
C GLU A 38 -8.88 -18.90 -3.06
N ALA A 39 -9.31 -20.11 -3.40
CA ALA A 39 -9.65 -20.48 -4.78
C ALA A 39 -10.78 -19.60 -5.35
N HIS A 40 -10.70 -19.29 -6.64
CA HIS A 40 -11.65 -18.42 -7.34
C HIS A 40 -11.75 -18.80 -8.82
N THR A 41 -12.89 -18.53 -9.46
CA THR A 41 -13.08 -18.72 -10.91
C THR A 41 -13.39 -17.37 -11.53
N ASP A 42 -12.60 -16.96 -12.53
CA ASP A 42 -12.76 -15.67 -13.18
C ASP A 42 -13.90 -15.66 -14.21
N SER A 43 -14.16 -14.47 -14.77
CA SER A 43 -15.18 -14.21 -15.77
C SER A 43 -14.99 -14.95 -17.09
N TYR A 44 -13.78 -15.45 -17.36
CA TYR A 44 -13.44 -16.26 -18.53
C TYR A 44 -13.54 -17.77 -18.23
N GLY A 45 -13.87 -18.15 -17.00
CA GLY A 45 -14.01 -19.54 -16.57
C GLY A 45 -12.69 -20.20 -16.14
N ILE A 46 -11.59 -19.45 -16.02
CA ILE A 46 -10.32 -19.96 -15.50
C ILE A 46 -10.46 -20.15 -14.00
N ARG A 47 -10.20 -21.38 -13.53
CA ARG A 47 -10.27 -21.74 -12.12
C ARG A 47 -8.90 -21.62 -11.46
N TYR A 48 -8.73 -20.56 -10.68
CA TYR A 48 -7.56 -20.33 -9.83
C TYR A 48 -7.69 -21.16 -8.54
N ALA A 49 -6.68 -21.98 -8.27
CA ALA A 49 -6.57 -22.69 -7.01
C ALA A 49 -6.18 -21.75 -5.86
N LYS A 50 -6.44 -22.18 -4.63
CA LYS A 50 -5.92 -21.52 -3.43
C LYS A 50 -4.39 -21.52 -3.47
N ASP A 51 -3.80 -20.45 -2.94
CA ASP A 51 -2.35 -20.33 -2.86
C ASP A 51 -1.65 -21.54 -2.18
N PRO A 52 -0.76 -22.27 -2.89
CA PRO A 52 -0.06 -23.43 -2.35
C PRO A 52 1.00 -23.08 -1.28
N LEU A 53 1.44 -21.82 -1.24
CA LEU A 53 2.42 -21.29 -0.29
C LEU A 53 1.77 -20.73 0.99
N MET A 54 0.44 -20.79 1.10
CA MET A 54 -0.29 -20.32 2.28
C MET A 54 0.25 -20.96 3.57
N GLY A 55 0.66 -20.13 4.52
CA GLY A 55 1.23 -20.56 5.81
C GLY A 55 2.64 -21.18 5.72
N LYS A 56 3.32 -21.10 4.58
CA LYS A 56 4.65 -21.68 4.37
C LYS A 56 5.71 -20.65 3.98
N VAL A 57 5.47 -19.88 2.93
CA VAL A 57 6.44 -18.95 2.34
C VAL A 57 5.78 -17.61 2.11
N GLY A 58 6.40 -16.54 2.60
CA GLY A 58 5.90 -15.17 2.45
C GLY A 58 4.62 -14.91 3.21
N THR A 59 4.12 -13.71 3.04
CA THR A 59 2.94 -13.20 3.74
C THR A 59 1.79 -13.05 2.77
N ALA A 60 0.64 -13.61 3.12
CA ALA A 60 -0.61 -13.35 2.42
C ALA A 60 -1.20 -12.03 2.92
N SER A 61 -1.68 -11.21 2.00
CA SER A 61 -2.32 -9.93 2.28
C SER A 61 -3.63 -9.85 1.48
N ASP A 62 -4.66 -9.33 2.13
CA ASP A 62 -5.93 -8.99 1.50
C ASP A 62 -6.23 -7.49 1.59
N TYR A 63 -5.18 -6.68 1.77
CA TYR A 63 -5.26 -5.23 1.88
C TYR A 63 -5.97 -4.59 0.69
N GLY A 64 -5.80 -5.14 -0.51
CA GLY A 64 -6.46 -4.66 -1.72
C GLY A 64 -7.99 -4.74 -1.68
N LYS A 65 -8.60 -5.54 -0.79
CA LYS A 65 -10.07 -5.65 -0.67
C LYS A 65 -10.78 -4.35 -0.27
N GLN A 66 -10.04 -3.37 0.25
CA GLN A 66 -10.58 -2.06 0.57
C GLN A 66 -10.77 -1.17 -0.68
N LEU A 67 -10.23 -1.58 -1.83
CA LEU A 67 -10.28 -0.84 -3.08
C LEU A 67 -11.13 -1.58 -4.12
N ILE A 68 -11.85 -0.81 -4.92
CA ILE A 68 -12.37 -1.30 -6.21
C ILE A 68 -11.25 -1.18 -7.23
N ILE A 69 -10.82 -2.31 -7.78
CA ILE A 69 -9.74 -2.38 -8.74
C ILE A 69 -10.25 -2.03 -10.14
N GLY A 70 -9.57 -1.09 -10.81
CA GLY A 70 -9.90 -0.65 -12.16
C GLY A 70 -9.57 -1.67 -13.26
N ARG A 71 -10.20 -1.49 -14.44
CA ARG A 71 -10.01 -2.27 -15.71
C ARG A 71 -10.52 -3.71 -15.74
N ILE A 72 -11.21 -4.18 -14.70
CA ILE A 72 -11.62 -5.59 -14.59
C ILE A 72 -13.10 -5.75 -14.24
N ASN A 73 -13.63 -6.96 -14.45
CA ASN A 73 -14.98 -7.31 -14.03
C ASN A 73 -15.08 -7.36 -12.49
N ALA A 74 -16.25 -7.06 -11.94
CA ALA A 74 -16.53 -7.15 -10.51
C ALA A 74 -16.26 -8.55 -9.92
N ILE A 75 -16.47 -9.61 -10.71
CA ILE A 75 -16.20 -10.99 -10.27
C ILE A 75 -14.70 -11.22 -10.12
N ASP A 76 -13.87 -10.61 -10.98
CA ASP A 76 -12.43 -10.84 -11.06
C ASP A 76 -11.64 -10.02 -10.02
N GLN A 77 -12.31 -9.12 -9.29
CA GLN A 77 -11.72 -8.23 -8.29
C GLN A 77 -10.79 -8.97 -7.33
N ILE A 78 -11.23 -10.13 -6.83
CA ILE A 78 -10.47 -10.86 -5.82
C ILE A 78 -9.07 -11.27 -6.30
N LEU A 79 -8.87 -11.50 -7.59
CA LEU A 79 -7.59 -11.87 -8.19
C LEU A 79 -6.56 -10.75 -8.20
N TYR A 80 -6.98 -9.52 -7.89
CA TYR A 80 -6.14 -8.33 -7.76
C TYR A 80 -6.22 -7.69 -6.38
N GLN A 81 -7.13 -8.15 -5.52
CA GLN A 81 -7.30 -7.66 -4.14
C GLN A 81 -6.54 -8.50 -3.12
N THR A 82 -6.30 -9.79 -3.38
CA THR A 82 -5.40 -10.63 -2.59
C THR A 82 -4.03 -10.70 -3.23
N GLU A 83 -2.99 -10.75 -2.40
CA GLU A 83 -1.61 -10.81 -2.85
C GLU A 83 -0.74 -11.66 -1.91
N ARG A 84 0.30 -12.26 -2.47
CA ARG A 84 1.43 -12.74 -1.70
C ARG A 84 2.63 -11.85 -1.94
N TYR A 85 3.31 -11.51 -0.87
CA TYR A 85 4.60 -10.85 -0.95
C TYR A 85 5.61 -11.54 -0.01
N HIS A 86 6.89 -11.21 -0.17
CA HIS A 86 7.92 -11.76 0.71
C HIS A 86 9.04 -10.75 0.99
N HIS A 87 9.66 -10.85 2.16
CA HIS A 87 10.80 -10.02 2.57
C HIS A 87 12.13 -10.41 1.88
N SER A 88 12.08 -11.32 0.90
CA SER A 88 13.20 -11.94 0.20
C SER A 88 12.69 -12.49 -1.14
N THR A 89 13.58 -12.95 -2.01
CA THR A 89 13.18 -13.65 -3.24
C THR A 89 12.33 -14.88 -2.91
N PHE A 90 11.22 -15.05 -3.63
CA PHE A 90 10.34 -16.21 -3.52
C PHE A 90 9.78 -16.58 -4.90
N GLY A 91 9.21 -17.76 -5.03
CA GLY A 91 8.69 -18.20 -6.32
C GLY A 91 7.74 -19.39 -6.24
N TYR A 92 7.15 -19.72 -7.38
CA TYR A 92 6.22 -20.83 -7.56
C TYR A 92 6.79 -21.84 -8.53
N ASP A 93 6.71 -23.12 -8.16
CA ASP A 93 7.01 -24.22 -9.06
C ASP A 93 5.73 -24.61 -9.82
N ILE A 94 5.80 -24.55 -11.15
CA ILE A 94 4.68 -24.78 -12.06
C ILE A 94 4.94 -26.09 -12.81
N PRO A 95 4.07 -27.10 -12.68
CA PRO A 95 4.24 -28.36 -13.39
C PRO A 95 4.03 -28.18 -14.89
N ILE A 96 4.99 -28.65 -15.70
CA ILE A 96 4.93 -28.67 -17.16
C ILE A 96 5.56 -29.97 -17.66
N SER A 97 4.79 -30.72 -18.46
CA SER A 97 5.16 -32.06 -18.92
C SER A 97 5.06 -32.25 -20.42
N GLU A 98 4.47 -31.30 -21.15
CA GLU A 98 4.21 -31.41 -22.58
C GLU A 98 4.99 -30.34 -23.34
N ASP A 99 5.41 -30.70 -24.54
CA ASP A 99 5.96 -29.73 -25.50
C ASP A 99 4.82 -28.89 -26.07
N GLY A 100 5.08 -27.61 -26.30
CA GLY A 100 4.08 -26.67 -26.80
C GLY A 100 4.46 -25.21 -26.59
N GLU A 101 3.59 -24.35 -27.08
CA GLU A 101 3.62 -22.91 -26.81
C GLU A 101 2.75 -22.62 -25.59
N TYR A 102 3.24 -21.76 -24.71
CA TYR A 102 2.59 -21.42 -23.47
C TYR A 102 2.72 -19.92 -23.22
N VAL A 103 1.80 -19.39 -22.42
CA VAL A 103 1.89 -18.03 -21.90
C VAL A 103 1.64 -18.04 -20.41
N ILE A 104 2.53 -17.40 -19.66
CA ILE A 104 2.32 -17.08 -18.25
C ILE A 104 1.66 -15.70 -18.19
N ILE A 105 0.57 -15.61 -17.44
CA ILE A 105 -0.09 -14.36 -17.08
C ILE A 105 0.23 -14.11 -15.61
N LEU A 106 1.00 -13.07 -15.33
CA LEU A 106 1.27 -12.60 -13.99
C LEU A 106 0.40 -11.39 -13.70
N LYS A 107 -0.49 -11.53 -12.72
CA LYS A 107 -1.47 -10.51 -12.35
C LYS A 107 -0.96 -9.71 -11.16
N PHE A 108 -0.97 -8.39 -11.31
CA PHE A 108 -0.48 -7.45 -10.33
C PHE A 108 -1.48 -6.31 -10.10
N CYS A 109 -1.48 -5.78 -8.88
CA CYS A 109 -2.08 -4.50 -8.56
C CYS A 109 -1.24 -3.81 -7.49
N GLU A 110 -0.99 -2.50 -7.64
CA GLU A 110 -0.42 -1.70 -6.55
C GLU A 110 -1.56 -1.12 -5.73
N VAL A 111 -1.63 -1.46 -4.44
CA VAL A 111 -2.72 -1.06 -3.54
C VAL A 111 -2.21 -0.26 -2.34
N TYR A 112 -0.90 -0.22 -2.14
CA TYR A 112 -0.26 0.38 -0.97
C TYR A 112 0.45 1.69 -1.32
N PHE A 113 1.35 1.66 -2.30
CA PHE A 113 2.13 2.84 -2.66
C PHE A 113 1.34 3.81 -3.53
N ASN A 114 1.60 5.10 -3.29
CA ASN A 114 0.95 6.23 -3.97
C ASN A 114 1.92 6.98 -4.90
N SER A 115 3.08 6.41 -5.21
CA SER A 115 4.11 7.05 -6.01
C SER A 115 4.98 6.02 -6.73
N PRO A 116 5.55 6.35 -7.90
CA PRO A 116 6.48 5.48 -8.59
C PRO A 116 7.80 5.40 -7.82
N ASN A 117 8.65 4.46 -8.21
CA ASN A 117 9.93 4.10 -7.64
C ASN A 117 9.90 3.66 -6.16
N MET A 118 8.72 3.34 -5.62
CA MET A 118 8.58 2.85 -4.24
C MET A 118 8.72 1.33 -4.15
N LYS A 119 8.23 0.60 -5.15
CA LYS A 119 8.32 -0.85 -5.25
C LYS A 119 8.82 -1.23 -6.63
N VAL A 120 10.03 -1.77 -6.67
CA VAL A 120 10.70 -2.20 -7.90
C VAL A 120 11.30 -3.58 -7.65
N PHE A 121 10.96 -4.55 -8.50
CA PHE A 121 11.47 -5.92 -8.41
C PHE A 121 11.52 -6.58 -9.80
N ASP A 122 12.36 -7.60 -9.94
CA ASP A 122 12.45 -8.38 -11.18
C ASP A 122 11.62 -9.66 -11.09
N VAL A 123 11.26 -10.20 -12.26
CA VAL A 123 10.71 -11.54 -12.40
C VAL A 123 11.64 -12.38 -13.25
N VAL A 124 12.06 -13.52 -12.69
CA VAL A 124 12.93 -14.49 -13.35
C VAL A 124 12.16 -15.78 -13.58
N LEU A 125 12.28 -16.33 -14.77
CA LEU A 125 11.70 -17.59 -15.19
C LEU A 125 12.80 -18.64 -15.33
N ASN A 126 12.56 -19.78 -14.68
CA ASN A 126 13.43 -20.95 -14.67
C ASN A 126 14.89 -20.66 -14.24
N GLY A 127 15.09 -19.65 -13.39
CA GLY A 127 16.40 -19.26 -12.84
C GLY A 127 17.31 -18.48 -13.78
N ASP A 128 17.14 -18.64 -15.10
CA ASP A 128 18.05 -18.08 -16.11
C ASP A 128 17.45 -16.89 -16.88
N HIS A 129 16.13 -16.83 -17.05
CA HIS A 129 15.48 -15.84 -17.93
C HIS A 129 14.90 -14.70 -17.12
N THR A 130 15.48 -13.51 -17.19
CA THR A 130 14.83 -12.32 -16.60
C THR A 130 13.72 -11.84 -17.54
N VAL A 131 12.47 -12.18 -17.20
CA VAL A 131 11.30 -11.98 -18.07
C VAL A 131 10.61 -10.64 -17.86
N VAL A 132 10.79 -10.04 -16.67
CA VAL A 132 10.37 -8.67 -16.37
C VAL A 132 11.46 -8.02 -15.53
N THR A 133 12.02 -6.91 -16.01
CA THR A 133 13.05 -6.13 -15.32
C THR A 133 12.48 -4.85 -14.72
N ASP A 134 12.93 -4.50 -13.52
CA ASP A 134 12.58 -3.25 -12.81
C ASP A 134 11.05 -3.00 -12.80
N LEU A 135 10.26 -4.01 -12.45
CA LEU A 135 8.81 -3.89 -12.43
C LEU A 135 8.35 -2.94 -11.33
N ASP A 136 7.90 -1.76 -11.74
CA ASP A 136 7.14 -0.82 -10.93
C ASP A 136 5.68 -0.79 -11.36
N ILE A 137 4.81 -1.43 -10.59
CA ILE A 137 3.38 -1.53 -10.91
C ILE A 137 2.71 -0.15 -10.83
N PHE A 138 3.13 0.71 -9.89
CA PHE A 138 2.56 2.06 -9.77
C PHE A 138 2.92 2.92 -10.98
N GLU A 139 4.17 2.88 -11.42
CA GLU A 139 4.61 3.63 -12.60
C GLU A 139 3.87 3.18 -13.86
N ARG A 140 3.56 1.89 -13.97
CA ARG A 140 2.86 1.31 -15.13
C ARG A 140 1.40 1.73 -15.21
N VAL A 141 0.67 1.63 -14.09
CA VAL A 141 -0.80 1.76 -14.11
C VAL A 141 -1.39 2.61 -12.97
N GLY A 142 -0.60 3.02 -11.99
CA GLY A 142 -1.05 3.72 -10.79
C GLY A 142 -1.59 2.79 -9.69
N ARG A 143 -2.17 3.39 -8.64
CA ARG A 143 -2.76 2.65 -7.51
C ARG A 143 -4.18 2.16 -7.83
N GLY A 144 -4.49 0.95 -7.41
CA GLY A 144 -5.81 0.33 -7.51
C GLY A 144 -6.23 0.03 -8.95
N ILE A 145 -5.28 -0.12 -9.86
CA ILE A 145 -5.53 -0.46 -11.26
C ILE A 145 -4.86 -1.81 -11.56
N ALA A 146 -5.56 -2.70 -12.25
CA ALA A 146 -5.03 -4.00 -12.63
C ALA A 146 -3.92 -3.87 -13.68
N HIS A 147 -2.86 -4.65 -13.51
CA HIS A 147 -1.73 -4.80 -14.43
C HIS A 147 -1.44 -6.28 -14.66
N ASP A 148 -1.27 -6.67 -15.92
CA ASP A 148 -0.93 -8.04 -16.32
C ASP A 148 0.36 -8.02 -17.13
N GLU A 149 1.29 -8.93 -16.79
CA GLU A 149 2.45 -9.24 -17.61
C GLU A 149 2.20 -10.58 -18.33
N TYR A 150 2.34 -10.59 -19.65
CA TYR A 150 2.16 -11.76 -20.50
C TYR A 150 3.51 -12.25 -20.99
N ILE A 151 3.92 -13.44 -20.55
CA ILE A 151 5.23 -14.02 -20.86
C ILE A 151 5.01 -15.25 -21.76
N PRO A 152 5.07 -15.09 -23.09
CA PRO A 152 5.05 -16.23 -24.01
C PRO A 152 6.38 -16.98 -23.95
N PHE A 153 6.33 -18.31 -23.91
CA PHE A 153 7.49 -19.19 -23.93
C PHE A 153 7.15 -20.51 -24.62
N LYS A 154 8.18 -21.25 -25.01
CA LYS A 154 8.03 -22.56 -25.65
C LYS A 154 8.69 -23.65 -24.82
N VAL A 155 8.06 -24.81 -24.77
CA VAL A 155 8.66 -26.03 -24.21
C VAL A 155 8.93 -26.98 -25.36
N GLN A 156 10.17 -27.43 -25.48
CA GLN A 156 10.57 -28.37 -26.51
C GLN A 156 11.66 -29.31 -26.00
N GLY A 157 11.41 -30.62 -26.01
CA GLY A 157 12.41 -31.62 -25.66
C GLY A 157 12.93 -31.49 -24.22
N GLY A 158 12.08 -31.07 -23.28
CA GLY A 158 12.45 -30.86 -21.87
C GLY A 158 13.24 -29.57 -21.60
N LYS A 159 13.28 -28.65 -22.56
CA LYS A 159 13.86 -27.31 -22.41
C LYS A 159 12.79 -26.24 -22.48
N LEU A 160 12.96 -25.17 -21.71
CA LEU A 160 12.21 -23.93 -21.81
C LEU A 160 12.98 -22.97 -22.70
N ILE A 161 12.29 -22.41 -23.69
CA ILE A 161 12.80 -21.43 -24.64
C ILE A 161 12.05 -20.12 -24.46
N TYR A 162 12.77 -19.05 -24.17
CA TYR A 162 12.26 -17.68 -24.02
C TYR A 162 13.18 -16.72 -24.76
N ASN A 163 12.64 -15.89 -25.67
CA ASN A 163 13.42 -14.97 -26.51
C ASN A 163 14.68 -15.60 -27.16
N ASP A 164 14.53 -16.80 -27.73
CA ASP A 164 15.60 -17.60 -28.35
C ASP A 164 16.70 -18.12 -27.39
N GLU A 165 16.56 -17.91 -26.08
CA GLU A 165 17.43 -18.47 -25.05
C GLU A 165 16.81 -19.75 -24.46
N GLU A 166 17.64 -20.77 -24.24
CA GLU A 166 17.20 -22.08 -23.71
C GLU A 166 17.64 -22.28 -22.25
N SER A 167 16.78 -22.93 -21.46
CA SER A 167 17.11 -23.43 -20.12
C SER A 167 16.52 -24.82 -19.89
N ASP A 168 17.15 -25.63 -19.04
CA ASP A 168 16.69 -27.00 -18.77
C ASP A 168 15.49 -27.01 -17.80
N ILE A 169 14.46 -27.81 -18.09
CA ILE A 169 13.33 -28.01 -17.17
C ILE A 169 13.67 -29.16 -16.22
N LEU A 170 13.81 -28.84 -14.95
CA LEU A 170 14.15 -29.83 -13.92
C LEU A 170 12.90 -30.43 -13.28
N ALA A 171 12.86 -31.76 -13.17
CA ALA A 171 11.77 -32.50 -12.52
C ALA A 171 10.35 -32.20 -13.06
N GLY A 172 10.24 -31.83 -14.35
CA GLY A 172 8.96 -31.50 -14.99
C GLY A 172 8.29 -30.26 -14.40
N LYS A 173 9.07 -29.34 -13.87
CA LYS A 173 8.57 -28.06 -13.32
C LYS A 173 9.44 -26.91 -13.81
N ILE A 174 8.79 -25.81 -14.09
CA ILE A 174 9.43 -24.51 -14.30
C ILE A 174 9.18 -23.67 -13.06
N ARG A 175 10.08 -22.72 -12.78
CA ARG A 175 9.99 -21.89 -11.58
C ARG A 175 9.85 -20.42 -11.97
N VAL A 176 8.83 -19.74 -11.46
CA VAL A 176 8.70 -18.28 -11.57
C VAL A 176 9.14 -17.67 -10.26
N GLU A 177 10.16 -16.83 -10.27
CA GLU A 177 10.74 -16.19 -9.10
C GLU A 177 10.59 -14.68 -9.16
N PHE A 178 10.15 -14.10 -8.06
CA PHE A 178 10.06 -12.66 -7.86
C PHE A 178 11.26 -12.23 -7.04
N ILE A 179 12.20 -11.55 -7.67
CA ILE A 179 13.51 -11.23 -7.11
C ILE A 179 13.40 -10.01 -6.21
N LYS A 180 13.88 -10.11 -4.97
CA LYS A 180 13.90 -8.94 -4.08
C LYS A 180 14.89 -7.89 -4.58
N GLY A 181 14.35 -6.74 -4.97
CA GLY A 181 15.12 -5.53 -5.23
C GLY A 181 15.54 -4.78 -3.96
N TYR A 182 16.19 -3.63 -4.15
CA TYR A 182 16.68 -2.79 -3.05
C TYR A 182 15.62 -1.83 -2.49
N ARG A 183 14.49 -1.66 -3.17
CA ARG A 183 13.41 -0.73 -2.81
C ARG A 183 12.48 -1.35 -1.77
N ASP A 184 11.63 -2.28 -2.21
CA ASP A 184 10.66 -2.95 -1.35
C ASP A 184 10.43 -4.40 -1.78
N ASN A 185 9.59 -5.10 -1.03
CA ASN A 185 9.31 -6.51 -1.18
C ASN A 185 8.59 -6.84 -2.51
N PRO A 186 9.02 -7.89 -3.22
CA PRO A 186 8.31 -8.41 -4.38
C PRO A 186 6.92 -8.94 -3.98
N LYS A 187 5.95 -8.80 -4.87
CA LYS A 187 4.60 -9.32 -4.69
C LYS A 187 4.01 -9.90 -5.97
N ILE A 188 2.94 -10.66 -5.83
CA ILE A 188 2.11 -11.16 -6.94
C ILE A 188 0.67 -11.36 -6.45
N ASN A 189 -0.32 -11.06 -7.29
CA ASN A 189 -1.73 -11.26 -6.96
C ASN A 189 -2.25 -12.60 -7.48
N ALA A 190 -1.98 -12.96 -8.74
CA ALA A 190 -2.37 -14.25 -9.28
C ALA A 190 -1.45 -14.68 -10.43
N ILE A 191 -1.39 -15.99 -10.69
CA ILE A 191 -0.63 -16.57 -11.81
C ILE A 191 -1.58 -17.48 -12.58
N ALA A 192 -1.57 -17.39 -13.91
CA ALA A 192 -2.16 -18.38 -14.80
C ALA A 192 -1.15 -18.80 -15.86
N VAL A 193 -1.15 -20.07 -16.24
CA VAL A 193 -0.35 -20.63 -17.33
C VAL A 193 -1.28 -21.36 -18.26
N ILE A 194 -1.30 -20.91 -19.51
CA ILE A 194 -2.20 -21.39 -20.55
C ILE A 194 -1.35 -21.93 -21.69
N LYS A 195 -1.73 -23.09 -22.23
CA LYS A 195 -1.14 -23.63 -23.44
C LYS A 195 -1.81 -22.99 -24.66
N GLY A 196 -1.02 -22.45 -25.57
CA GLY A 196 -1.47 -21.72 -26.74
C GLY A 196 -0.68 -20.44 -26.98
N ASN A 197 -1.23 -19.59 -27.85
CA ASN A 197 -0.61 -18.35 -28.28
C ASN A 197 -1.18 -17.14 -27.55
N ILE A 198 -0.41 -16.05 -27.49
CA ILE A 198 -0.83 -14.81 -26.81
C ILE A 198 -2.09 -14.18 -27.43
N GLU A 199 -2.34 -14.42 -28.72
CA GLU A 199 -3.52 -13.89 -29.44
C GLU A 199 -4.83 -14.48 -28.94
N ASP A 200 -4.80 -15.70 -28.40
CA ASP A 200 -5.99 -16.38 -27.88
C ASP A 200 -6.31 -15.98 -26.43
N ILE A 201 -5.43 -15.21 -25.79
CA ILE A 201 -5.49 -14.93 -24.35
C ILE A 201 -6.25 -13.64 -24.08
N PRO A 202 -7.23 -13.65 -23.15
CA PRO A 202 -7.93 -12.45 -22.73
C PRO A 202 -6.98 -11.35 -22.24
N GLN A 203 -7.09 -10.18 -22.86
CA GLN A 203 -6.32 -8.98 -22.51
C GLN A 203 -7.11 -8.08 -21.57
N LEU A 204 -6.41 -7.42 -20.64
CA LEU A 204 -7.01 -6.35 -19.84
C LEU A 204 -7.58 -5.23 -20.73
N GLY A 205 -8.69 -4.64 -20.30
CA GLY A 205 -9.23 -3.43 -20.94
C GLY A 205 -8.22 -2.27 -20.94
N PRO A 206 -8.40 -1.21 -21.73
CA PRO A 206 -7.44 -0.11 -21.80
C PRO A 206 -7.20 0.55 -20.43
N ILE A 207 -6.01 1.10 -20.22
CA ILE A 207 -5.72 1.92 -19.03
C ILE A 207 -6.61 3.17 -19.08
N PRO A 208 -7.31 3.53 -17.98
CA PRO A 208 -8.10 4.75 -17.93
C PRO A 208 -7.25 5.98 -18.28
N GLN A 209 -7.78 6.88 -19.11
CA GLN A 209 -7.05 8.09 -19.53
C GLN A 209 -6.83 9.08 -18.38
N GLU A 210 -7.69 9.02 -17.35
CA GLU A 210 -7.60 9.85 -16.14
C GLU A 210 -7.56 8.94 -14.90
N PRO A 211 -6.36 8.43 -14.52
CA PRO A 211 -6.20 7.61 -13.31
C PRO A 211 -6.67 8.32 -12.03
N GLU A 212 -6.61 9.65 -12.02
CA GLU A 212 -7.08 10.53 -10.95
C GLU A 212 -8.58 10.35 -10.65
N GLU A 213 -9.41 9.98 -11.63
CA GLU A 213 -10.84 9.75 -11.42
C GLU A 213 -11.08 8.51 -10.53
N TYR A 214 -10.30 7.44 -10.73
CA TYR A 214 -10.34 6.25 -9.87
C TYR A 214 -9.73 6.52 -8.49
N GLN A 215 -8.69 7.34 -8.40
CA GLN A 215 -8.15 7.77 -7.11
C GLN A 215 -9.16 8.61 -6.33
N ASN A 216 -9.86 9.55 -6.98
CA ASN A 216 -10.91 10.34 -6.34
C ASN A 216 -12.10 9.48 -5.89
N ILE A 217 -12.54 8.51 -6.71
CA ILE A 217 -13.58 7.54 -6.32
C ILE A 217 -13.10 6.71 -5.10
N GLN A 218 -11.83 6.30 -5.08
CA GLN A 218 -11.26 5.57 -3.95
C GLN A 218 -11.16 6.45 -2.69
N GLU A 219 -10.76 7.71 -2.81
CA GLU A 219 -10.71 8.65 -1.68
C GLU A 219 -12.11 8.94 -1.13
N ASP A 220 -13.10 9.12 -2.01
CA ASP A 220 -14.51 9.30 -1.65
C ASP A 220 -15.07 8.03 -0.97
N GLU A 221 -14.72 6.83 -1.47
CA GLU A 221 -15.12 5.55 -0.87
C GLU A 221 -14.40 5.26 0.45
N GLU A 222 -13.09 5.51 0.57
CA GLU A 222 -12.34 5.44 1.83
C GLU A 222 -12.96 6.41 2.86
N GLU A 223 -13.35 7.63 2.46
CA GLU A 223 -14.05 8.56 3.33
C GLU A 223 -15.46 8.05 3.72
N SER A 224 -16.17 7.36 2.82
CA SER A 224 -17.50 6.79 3.06
C SER A 224 -17.48 5.50 3.92
N THR A 225 -16.48 4.63 3.76
CA THR A 225 -16.30 3.39 4.54
C THR A 225 -15.80 3.69 5.93
N VAL A 226 -15.00 4.75 6.12
CA VAL A 226 -14.69 5.31 7.45
C VAL A 226 -15.96 5.83 8.16
N ARG A 227 -16.96 6.29 7.41
CA ARG A 227 -18.28 6.72 7.94
C ARG A 227 -19.23 5.53 8.22
N SER A 228 -19.10 4.41 7.50
CA SER A 228 -19.92 3.19 7.67
C SER A 228 -19.20 2.10 8.47
N ARG A 229 -19.41 2.09 9.80
CA ARG A 229 -18.98 0.96 10.64
C ARG A 229 -19.84 -0.27 10.35
N HIS A 230 -19.21 -1.43 10.14
CA HIS A 230 -19.75 -2.71 10.61
C HIS A 230 -18.67 -3.65 11.18
N THR A 231 -18.99 -4.15 12.37
CA THR A 231 -18.60 -5.38 13.09
C THR A 231 -17.14 -5.84 13.11
N SER A 232 -16.60 -5.78 14.33
CA SER A 232 -15.34 -6.30 14.83
C SER A 232 -15.13 -7.81 14.60
N GLY A 233 -14.24 -8.13 13.66
CA GLY A 233 -13.31 -9.26 13.77
C GLY A 233 -11.89 -8.73 14.06
N PRO A 234 -10.95 -9.57 14.53
CA PRO A 234 -9.56 -9.15 14.71
C PRO A 234 -9.00 -8.74 13.35
N ARG A 235 -8.65 -7.46 13.20
CA ARG A 235 -7.95 -6.97 12.00
C ARG A 235 -6.54 -7.54 12.01
N THR A 236 -6.12 -8.13 10.91
CA THR A 236 -4.74 -8.56 10.66
C THR A 236 -3.83 -7.33 10.78
N PRO A 237 -2.79 -7.34 11.63
CA PRO A 237 -1.86 -6.22 11.73
C PRO A 237 -1.15 -5.99 10.39
N ASP A 238 -0.99 -4.71 10.03
CA ASP A 238 -0.25 -4.27 8.84
C ASP A 238 1.15 -4.91 8.81
N PRO A 239 1.43 -5.74 7.79
CA PRO A 239 2.60 -6.58 7.82
C PRO A 239 3.86 -5.87 7.26
N TYR A 240 3.81 -4.55 7.04
CA TYR A 240 4.93 -3.67 6.63
C TYR A 240 5.22 -2.49 7.57
N SER A 241 4.60 -2.46 8.76
CA SER A 241 4.72 -1.35 9.72
C SER A 241 6.13 -1.05 10.28
N ILE A 242 7.20 -1.65 9.73
CA ILE A 242 8.55 -1.66 10.31
C ILE A 242 9.50 -0.66 9.63
N ASP A 243 9.50 -0.52 8.29
CA ASP A 243 10.52 0.30 7.60
C ASP A 243 10.03 1.71 7.17
N ASP A 244 8.85 1.87 6.55
CA ASP A 244 8.32 3.21 6.19
C ASP A 244 7.85 4.02 7.41
N SER A 245 7.27 3.32 8.39
CA SER A 245 6.87 3.89 9.69
C SER A 245 8.03 4.58 10.41
N SER A 246 9.23 4.01 10.30
CA SER A 246 10.42 4.50 10.99
C SER A 246 10.97 5.79 10.37
N MET A 247 10.96 5.89 9.03
CA MET A 247 11.36 7.09 8.31
C MET A 247 10.34 8.22 8.51
N ASP A 248 9.05 7.92 8.43
CA ASP A 248 7.98 8.88 8.70
C ASP A 248 7.99 9.35 10.15
N PHE A 249 8.25 8.46 11.10
CA PHE A 249 8.48 8.83 12.49
C PHE A 249 9.65 9.82 12.60
N MET A 250 10.80 9.49 12.00
CA MET A 250 12.00 10.33 12.10
C MET A 250 11.79 11.70 11.46
N LYS A 251 11.05 11.80 10.35
CA LYS A 251 10.64 13.07 9.75
C LYS A 251 9.67 13.83 10.65
N LYS A 252 8.57 13.19 11.06
CA LYS A 252 7.48 13.77 11.87
C LYS A 252 7.98 14.38 13.18
N TYR A 253 9.00 13.78 13.79
CA TYR A 253 9.57 14.25 15.06
C TYR A 253 10.87 15.06 14.90
N GLY A 254 11.29 15.34 13.66
CA GLY A 254 12.40 16.26 13.36
C GLY A 254 13.81 15.66 13.43
N TYR A 255 13.94 14.34 13.53
CA TYR A 255 15.22 13.63 13.51
C TYR A 255 15.84 13.59 12.11
N LEU A 256 15.01 13.60 11.06
CA LEU A 256 15.41 13.79 9.66
C LEU A 256 14.88 15.12 9.13
N GLU A 257 15.53 15.67 8.09
CA GLU A 257 14.99 16.83 7.40
C GLU A 257 13.70 16.47 6.67
N HIS A 258 12.81 17.45 6.47
CA HIS A 258 11.76 17.33 5.46
C HIS A 258 12.40 17.73 4.14
N GLY A 259 12.82 16.75 3.35
CA GLY A 259 13.13 17.00 1.95
C GLY A 259 11.89 17.46 1.17
N THR A 260 12.07 18.09 0.01
CA THR A 260 10.97 18.25 -0.95
C THR A 260 10.40 16.87 -1.27
N ALA A 261 9.10 16.76 -1.53
CA ALA A 261 8.29 15.52 -1.50
C ALA A 261 8.81 14.27 -2.27
N ASP A 262 9.93 14.35 -2.99
CA ASP A 262 10.58 13.31 -3.80
C ASP A 262 12.02 12.90 -3.33
N SER A 263 12.40 13.09 -2.06
CA SER A 263 13.83 13.02 -1.67
C SER A 263 14.21 12.04 -0.55
N ASP A 264 13.51 10.92 -0.41
CA ASP A 264 13.99 9.84 0.48
C ASP A 264 15.26 9.15 -0.03
N ALA A 265 15.49 9.19 -1.35
CA ALA A 265 16.71 8.70 -1.99
C ALA A 265 17.97 9.57 -1.73
N LEU A 266 17.84 10.74 -1.08
CA LEU A 266 18.95 11.67 -0.84
C LEU A 266 19.59 11.56 0.54
N TYR A 267 19.03 10.76 1.47
CA TYR A 267 19.65 10.60 2.78
C TYR A 267 20.84 9.65 2.70
N LYS A 268 22.02 10.18 3.01
CA LYS A 268 23.21 9.34 3.23
C LYS A 268 22.91 8.36 4.37
N GLU A 269 23.36 7.11 4.23
CA GLU A 269 23.24 6.06 5.26
C GLU A 269 23.71 6.54 6.65
N SER A 270 24.75 7.39 6.68
CA SER A 270 25.25 8.01 7.92
C SER A 270 24.23 8.92 8.60
N ALA A 271 23.42 9.66 7.83
CA ALA A 271 22.39 10.55 8.36
C ALA A 271 21.24 9.77 9.00
N ILE A 272 20.85 8.65 8.40
CA ILE A 272 19.83 7.73 8.94
C ILE A 272 20.35 7.10 10.23
N THR A 273 21.58 6.61 10.23
CA THR A 273 22.22 6.02 11.41
C THR A 273 22.26 7.01 12.57
N ASP A 274 22.59 8.27 12.31
CA ASP A 274 22.63 9.31 13.35
C ASP A 274 21.23 9.72 13.83
N ALA A 275 20.23 9.73 12.96
CA ALA A 275 18.84 9.92 13.34
C ALA A 275 18.36 8.80 14.30
N ILE A 276 18.67 7.54 13.99
CA ILE A 276 18.35 6.39 14.85
C ILE A 276 19.01 6.53 16.23
N LYS A 277 20.29 6.90 16.28
CA LYS A 277 20.99 7.13 17.56
C LYS A 277 20.32 8.24 18.37
N ASN A 278 19.82 9.29 17.73
CA ASN A 278 19.13 10.38 18.40
C ASN A 278 17.76 9.94 18.96
N VAL A 279 17.01 9.12 18.21
CA VAL A 279 15.75 8.53 18.71
C VAL A 279 16.02 7.67 19.94
N GLN A 280 17.02 6.78 19.87
CA GLN A 280 17.40 5.91 20.98
C GLN A 280 17.81 6.69 22.23
N LYS A 281 18.59 7.76 22.03
CA LYS A 281 18.99 8.66 23.10
C LYS A 281 17.81 9.40 23.72
N PHE A 282 16.84 9.85 22.92
CA PHE A 282 15.65 10.53 23.42
C PHE A 282 14.73 9.58 24.19
N GLY A 283 14.56 8.36 23.69
CA GLY A 283 13.80 7.28 24.35
C GLY A 283 14.52 6.64 25.53
N ASN A 284 15.75 7.06 25.84
CA ASN A 284 16.58 6.49 26.90
C ASN A 284 16.75 4.96 26.79
N ILE A 285 16.96 4.47 25.57
CA ILE A 285 17.29 3.07 25.27
C ILE A 285 18.75 2.95 24.81
N PRO A 286 19.35 1.74 24.79
CA PRO A 286 20.73 1.56 24.34
C PRO A 286 20.96 2.13 22.94
N VAL A 287 22.00 2.97 22.80
CA VAL A 287 22.31 3.64 21.54
C VAL A 287 23.11 2.71 20.64
N THR A 288 22.42 1.94 19.81
CA THR A 288 23.00 0.97 18.86
C THR A 288 23.18 1.55 17.46
N GLY A 289 22.41 2.59 17.10
CA GLY A 289 22.34 3.15 15.76
C GLY A 289 21.69 2.23 14.72
N LYS A 290 21.03 1.16 15.17
CA LYS A 290 20.29 0.21 14.34
C LYS A 290 18.84 0.17 14.76
N LEU A 291 17.97 -0.17 13.82
CA LEU A 291 16.53 -0.34 14.06
C LEU A 291 16.26 -1.67 14.79
N ASP A 292 16.69 -1.76 16.04
CA ASP A 292 16.45 -2.94 16.88
C ASP A 292 15.01 -2.97 17.43
N ASN A 293 14.60 -4.13 17.94
CA ASN A 293 13.23 -4.33 18.42
C ASN A 293 12.83 -3.31 19.50
N ALA A 294 13.76 -2.92 20.38
CA ALA A 294 13.49 -1.91 21.41
C ALA A 294 13.24 -0.52 20.80
N THR A 295 13.96 -0.16 19.74
CA THR A 295 13.76 1.08 18.98
C THR A 295 12.41 1.07 18.26
N LEU A 296 12.04 -0.07 17.67
CA LEU A 296 10.75 -0.24 17.00
C LEU A 296 9.56 -0.15 17.97
N GLU A 297 9.65 -0.82 19.12
CA GLU A 297 8.63 -0.74 20.17
C GLU A 297 8.48 0.70 20.70
N LEU A 298 9.59 1.42 20.84
CA LEU A 298 9.58 2.83 21.21
C LEU A 298 8.87 3.69 20.15
N MET A 299 9.19 3.50 18.87
CA MET A 299 8.59 4.25 17.76
C MET A 299 7.09 3.99 17.60
N ALA A 300 6.64 2.75 17.89
CA ALA A 300 5.23 2.36 17.83
C ALA A 300 4.40 2.84 19.04
N SER A 301 5.04 3.29 20.12
CA SER A 301 4.33 3.69 21.34
C SER A 301 3.50 4.98 21.15
N PRO A 302 2.27 5.06 21.69
CA PRO A 302 1.46 6.28 21.63
C PRO A 302 2.18 7.46 22.27
N ARG A 303 2.28 8.58 21.55
CA ARG A 303 3.06 9.75 21.98
C ARG A 303 2.44 11.08 21.58
N CYS A 304 3.00 12.17 22.12
CA CYS A 304 2.62 13.54 21.76
C CYS A 304 2.98 13.82 20.30
N GLY A 305 2.20 14.64 19.60
CA GLY A 305 2.44 15.02 18.21
C GLY A 305 3.46 16.15 18.00
N VAL A 306 4.03 16.71 19.07
CA VAL A 306 5.07 17.76 19.00
C VAL A 306 6.41 17.17 18.58
N THR A 307 7.16 17.92 17.78
CA THR A 307 8.50 17.53 17.32
C THR A 307 9.50 17.45 18.46
N ASP A 308 10.35 16.42 18.46
CA ASP A 308 11.36 16.20 19.49
C ASP A 308 12.58 17.11 19.26
N VAL A 309 12.96 17.31 17.98
CA VAL A 309 14.13 18.11 17.59
C VAL A 309 13.69 19.38 16.86
N LEU A 310 13.97 20.53 17.47
CA LEU A 310 13.77 21.85 16.84
C LEU A 310 15.04 22.25 16.09
N ARG A 311 15.03 22.14 14.76
CA ARG A 311 16.14 22.64 13.93
C ARG A 311 16.18 24.16 14.01
N LYS A 312 17.36 24.72 14.29
CA LYS A 312 17.61 26.16 14.19
C LYS A 312 18.04 26.47 12.77
N THR A 313 17.47 27.50 12.16
CA THR A 313 18.06 28.16 10.99
C THR A 313 19.45 28.69 11.34
N GLU A 314 20.38 28.62 10.38
CA GLU A 314 21.84 28.78 10.59
C GLU A 314 22.27 30.10 11.26
N ASP A 315 21.39 31.11 11.32
CA ASP A 315 21.68 32.44 11.89
C ASP A 315 21.69 32.54 13.42
N GLN A 316 21.51 31.46 14.19
CA GLN A 316 21.53 31.51 15.66
C GLN A 316 22.68 30.70 16.29
N GLN A 317 23.91 31.09 15.97
CA GLN A 317 25.17 30.47 16.41
C GLN A 317 25.45 30.46 17.94
N ARG A 318 24.58 31.01 18.81
CA ARG A 318 24.79 30.87 20.27
C ARG A 318 24.06 29.64 20.81
N LYS A 319 24.82 28.55 21.03
CA LYS A 319 24.36 27.34 21.75
C LYS A 319 23.96 27.70 23.19
N LYS A 320 22.68 28.01 23.42
CA LYS A 320 22.11 28.06 24.78
C LYS A 320 22.13 26.64 25.37
N ARG A 321 22.34 26.54 26.69
CA ARG A 321 22.46 25.26 27.43
C ARG A 321 21.14 24.47 27.53
N TYR A 322 20.04 25.06 27.08
CA TYR A 322 18.68 24.50 27.12
C TYR A 322 17.90 24.98 25.88
N ILE A 323 16.98 24.14 25.42
CA ILE A 323 16.09 24.42 24.28
C ILE A 323 14.93 25.28 24.80
N ILE A 324 14.94 26.58 24.46
CA ILE A 324 13.77 27.43 24.64
C ILE A 324 13.02 27.42 23.30
N SER A 325 11.96 26.62 23.20
CA SER A 325 11.15 26.49 21.98
C SER A 325 10.42 27.81 21.62
N SER A 326 10.05 28.62 22.62
CA SER A 326 9.38 29.92 22.39
C SER A 326 9.71 30.95 23.46
N GLU A 327 9.60 32.24 23.13
CA GLU A 327 9.52 33.28 24.15
C GLU A 327 8.33 32.97 25.06
N GLY A 328 8.59 32.67 26.33
CA GLY A 328 7.56 32.32 27.31
C GLY A 328 6.51 33.42 27.46
N TRP A 329 5.38 33.08 28.08
CA TRP A 329 4.28 34.03 28.28
C TRP A 329 4.75 35.27 29.05
N ARG A 330 4.51 36.46 28.48
CA ARG A 330 4.82 37.76 29.13
C ARG A 330 3.78 38.16 30.19
N LYS A 331 2.74 37.37 30.36
CA LYS A 331 1.65 37.58 31.31
C LYS A 331 1.45 36.35 32.17
N GLN A 332 0.97 36.59 33.39
CA GLN A 332 0.73 35.55 34.38
C GLN A 332 -0.68 34.98 34.28
N ASP A 333 -1.66 35.82 33.96
CA ASP A 333 -3.04 35.40 33.76
C ASP A 333 -3.23 34.89 32.32
N ILE A 334 -3.44 33.58 32.20
CA ILE A 334 -3.63 32.85 30.95
C ILE A 334 -5.08 32.37 30.89
N THR A 335 -5.82 32.79 29.88
CA THR A 335 -7.20 32.32 29.66
C THR A 335 -7.22 31.10 28.75
N TYR A 336 -8.11 30.14 29.01
CA TYR A 336 -8.34 29.01 28.12
C TYR A 336 -9.82 28.85 27.75
N TYR A 337 -10.07 28.42 26.51
CA TYR A 337 -11.41 28.17 25.95
C TYR A 337 -11.46 26.77 25.35
N VAL A 338 -12.47 25.99 25.71
CA VAL A 338 -12.70 24.65 25.12
C VAL A 338 -13.71 24.81 23.98
N ALA A 339 -13.20 24.85 22.75
CA ALA A 339 -14.01 25.06 21.55
C ALA A 339 -14.71 23.78 21.09
N ILE A 340 -13.99 22.65 21.12
CA ILE A 340 -14.49 21.37 20.61
C ILE A 340 -14.05 20.26 21.55
N TRP A 341 -15.00 19.46 22.02
CA TRP A 341 -14.77 18.25 22.82
C TRP A 341 -15.23 17.01 22.06
N LEU A 342 -14.73 15.83 22.46
CA LEU A 342 -15.18 14.56 21.91
C LEU A 342 -16.63 14.30 22.34
N PRO A 343 -17.55 13.98 21.41
CA PRO A 343 -18.95 13.70 21.75
C PRO A 343 -19.13 12.58 22.77
N THR A 344 -18.18 11.63 22.81
CA THR A 344 -18.18 10.48 23.72
C THR A 344 -17.83 10.83 25.17
N LEU A 345 -17.12 11.94 25.41
CA LEU A 345 -16.68 12.37 26.74
C LEU A 345 -17.57 13.47 27.33
N GLY A 346 -18.20 14.29 26.48
CA GLY A 346 -18.95 15.47 26.91
C GLY A 346 -18.04 16.64 27.31
N ALA A 347 -18.61 17.85 27.38
CA ALA A 347 -17.84 19.07 27.62
C ALA A 347 -17.23 19.13 29.02
N GLN A 348 -18.01 18.78 30.04
CA GLN A 348 -17.63 19.01 31.44
C GLN A 348 -16.41 18.20 31.88
N PRO A 349 -16.29 16.90 31.56
CA PRO A 349 -15.09 16.13 31.91
C PRO A 349 -13.82 16.69 31.26
N VAL A 350 -13.92 17.23 30.03
CA VAL A 350 -12.78 17.89 29.36
C VAL A 350 -12.39 19.16 30.09
N VAL A 351 -13.36 20.00 30.46
CA VAL A 351 -13.09 21.24 31.22
C VAL A 351 -12.44 20.93 32.58
N ASP A 352 -12.92 19.91 33.28
CA ASP A 352 -12.37 19.50 34.58
C ASP A 352 -10.93 18.99 34.45
N GLU A 353 -10.62 18.23 33.39
CA GLU A 353 -9.27 17.73 33.13
C GLU A 353 -8.31 18.85 32.72
N ILE A 354 -8.76 19.81 31.91
CA ILE A 354 -7.97 21.00 31.57
C ILE A 354 -7.71 21.84 32.83
N LYS A 355 -8.70 21.97 33.73
CA LYS A 355 -8.52 22.66 35.00
C LYS A 355 -7.49 21.94 35.89
N ARG A 356 -7.56 20.61 35.98
CA ARG A 356 -6.65 19.77 36.77
C ARG A 356 -5.20 19.88 36.27
N SER A 357 -5.00 19.72 34.97
CA SER A 357 -3.67 19.85 34.33
C SER A 357 -3.11 21.27 34.49
N SER A 358 -3.93 22.30 34.26
CA SER A 358 -3.54 23.70 34.46
C SER A 358 -3.16 24.01 35.90
N THR A 359 -3.91 23.49 36.88
CA THR A 359 -3.62 23.66 38.31
C THR A 359 -2.25 23.07 38.66
N THR A 360 -1.91 21.91 38.09
CA THR A 360 -0.60 21.27 38.29
C THR A 360 0.54 22.21 37.89
N TRP A 361 0.41 22.91 36.75
CA TRP A 361 1.39 23.91 36.32
C TRP A 361 1.37 25.19 37.16
N SER A 362 0.20 25.65 37.61
CA SER A 362 0.10 26.82 38.51
C SER A 362 0.84 26.62 39.83
N LEU A 363 0.88 25.39 40.36
CA LEU A 363 1.56 25.11 41.63
C LEU A 363 3.07 25.37 41.59
N TYR A 364 3.69 25.20 40.42
CA TYR A 364 5.15 25.31 40.23
C TYR A 364 5.55 26.51 39.36
N SER A 365 4.61 27.36 39.00
CA SER A 365 4.85 28.54 38.19
C SER A 365 4.17 29.78 38.78
N LYS A 366 4.37 30.94 38.15
CA LYS A 366 3.63 32.17 38.48
C LYS A 366 2.40 32.34 37.58
N LEU A 367 1.95 31.28 36.90
CA LEU A 367 0.85 31.35 35.92
C LEU A 367 -0.48 31.00 36.57
N ASN A 368 -1.51 31.80 36.27
CA ASN A 368 -2.89 31.61 36.68
C ASN A 368 -3.74 31.27 35.46
N PHE A 369 -4.31 30.08 35.43
CA PHE A 369 -5.19 29.66 34.33
C PHE A 369 -6.65 29.92 34.67
N LYS A 370 -7.37 30.61 33.78
CA LYS A 370 -8.79 30.95 33.97
C LYS A 370 -9.63 30.48 32.76
N PRO A 371 -10.74 29.76 32.98
CA PRO A 371 -11.66 29.44 31.90
C PRO A 371 -12.34 30.72 31.38
N THR A 372 -12.65 30.75 30.08
CA THR A 372 -13.50 31.78 29.46
C THR A 372 -14.46 31.11 28.49
N ASP A 373 -15.63 31.70 28.28
CA ASP A 373 -16.63 31.23 27.30
C ASP A 373 -16.41 31.84 25.91
N THR A 374 -15.40 32.70 25.76
CA THR A 374 -15.11 33.41 24.51
C THR A 374 -13.95 32.75 23.75
N PRO A 375 -14.01 32.70 22.41
CA PRO A 375 -12.92 32.16 21.60
C PRO A 375 -11.65 33.03 21.62
N ASN A 376 -11.71 34.24 22.19
CA ASN A 376 -10.57 35.13 22.39
C ASN A 376 -9.77 34.75 23.66
N ALA A 377 -9.33 33.49 23.72
CA ALA A 377 -8.54 32.93 24.81
C ALA A 377 -7.07 32.81 24.42
N ASN A 378 -6.20 32.62 25.41
CA ASN A 378 -4.77 32.42 25.15
C ASN A 378 -4.44 30.98 24.77
N ILE A 379 -5.22 30.05 25.27
CA ILE A 379 -5.16 28.63 24.92
C ILE A 379 -6.55 28.24 24.41
N ILE A 380 -6.63 27.78 23.17
CA ILE A 380 -7.86 27.22 22.62
C ILE A 380 -7.68 25.72 22.55
N VAL A 381 -8.54 24.99 23.26
CA VAL A 381 -8.56 23.54 23.31
C VAL A 381 -9.63 23.04 22.35
N ALA A 382 -9.22 22.27 21.36
CA ALA A 382 -10.12 21.64 20.41
C ALA A 382 -9.71 20.20 20.17
N SER A 383 -10.71 19.32 20.09
CA SER A 383 -10.56 17.93 19.73
C SER A 383 -10.96 17.71 18.27
N GLY A 384 -10.24 16.88 17.54
CA GLY A 384 -10.69 16.39 16.24
C GLY A 384 -9.73 15.38 15.65
N ARG A 385 -9.99 15.00 14.40
CA ARG A 385 -9.26 13.96 13.66
C ARG A 385 -8.67 14.57 12.38
N GLY A 386 -7.49 14.11 11.96
CA GLY A 386 -6.82 14.60 10.74
C GLY A 386 -6.16 15.98 10.90
N GLN A 387 -6.00 16.72 9.79
CA GLN A 387 -5.41 18.07 9.81
C GLN A 387 -6.39 19.12 10.38
N LEU A 388 -6.41 19.23 11.71
CA LEU A 388 -7.19 20.26 12.43
C LEU A 388 -6.80 21.71 12.07
N LYS A 389 -5.64 21.90 11.41
CA LYS A 389 -5.08 23.20 11.04
C LYS A 389 -5.95 23.96 10.01
N GLU A 390 -6.73 23.28 9.18
CA GLU A 390 -7.66 23.93 8.25
C GLU A 390 -9.00 24.28 8.88
N CYS A 391 -9.53 23.43 9.77
CA CYS A 391 -10.80 23.69 10.46
C CYS A 391 -10.76 24.95 11.33
N LEU A 392 -9.61 25.30 11.93
CA LEU A 392 -9.47 26.53 12.72
C LEU A 392 -9.31 27.79 11.85
N LYS A 393 -8.79 27.66 10.61
CA LYS A 393 -8.66 28.79 9.67
C LYS A 393 -10.01 29.29 9.13
N LEU A 394 -11.00 28.41 9.01
CA LEU A 394 -12.33 28.75 8.50
C LEU A 394 -13.14 29.71 9.41
N ASN A 395 -12.74 29.86 10.68
CA ASN A 395 -13.42 30.75 11.64
C ASN A 395 -12.83 32.16 11.77
N LYS A 396 -11.98 32.62 10.82
CA LYS A 396 -11.38 33.98 10.83
C LYS A 396 -10.77 34.40 12.19
N VAL A 397 -10.08 33.49 12.89
CA VAL A 397 -9.26 33.88 14.04
C VAL A 397 -7.82 33.98 13.56
N SER A 398 -7.43 35.19 13.14
CA SER A 398 -6.06 35.51 12.76
C SER A 398 -5.19 35.65 14.02
N GLN A 399 -4.78 34.55 14.65
CA GLN A 399 -3.65 34.56 15.58
C GLN A 399 -2.83 33.28 15.44
N GLU A 400 -1.52 33.41 15.60
CA GLU A 400 -0.56 32.30 15.57
C GLU A 400 -0.98 31.20 16.55
N TYR A 401 -1.52 30.11 16.02
CA TYR A 401 -1.89 28.95 16.81
C TYR A 401 -0.62 28.20 17.23
N ARG A 402 -0.36 28.17 18.54
CA ARG A 402 0.67 27.32 19.14
C ARG A 402 0.04 25.99 19.54
N THR A 403 0.54 24.91 18.96
CA THR A 403 0.18 23.54 19.29
C THR A 403 1.13 23.06 20.40
N PHE A 404 0.57 22.43 21.45
CA PHE A 404 1.31 21.81 22.55
C PHE A 404 1.32 20.29 22.42
#